data_AF-A0AA37PGF8-F1
#
_entry.id   AF-A0AA37PGF8-F1
#
_cell.length_a   1.000
_cell.length_b   1.000
_cell.length_c   1.000
_cell.angle_alpha   90.00
_cell.angle_beta   90.00
_cell.angle_gamma   90.00
#
_symmetry.space_group_name_H-M   'P 1'
#
loop_
_entity.id
_entity.type
_entity.pdbx_description
1 polymer ?
#
loop_
_entity_poly.entity_id
_entity_poly.type
_entity_poly.pdbx_seq_one_letter_code
_entity_poly.pdbx_strand_id
1 'polypeptide(L)'
;MSRTVFYFTPAKKIIFCAVSTIIALALRDRAFEAASLTDAAAVLGVKVPDQVESIALRWKDSMLKIPLFRTFHGSNLSTDEAMTYAKLRDDMRRQSLDAGFEEAWTPRFARRGAANAANGNAPDSVRDQMMRHDPKFATFHGAYLNEKVNFDLQNTFLEENTEGQLYKLFSHVSLTRDPRATRDMVPEEVWKNLPADPEIMDLERQRQELKGGQYRVQGMENEAKIRQLTEKINTKRDQRDKKVVKAYRSYYFYNRSTWDIERQACGIEDEEYVEPAISLTIPERARLAKILCHQPADGTHDKVMKFRVEAIDLMVTLFGKRETVRRDRIRAECRPQPHTEQQPQPKPFPLILDRNQCPDCVGDERLTVEERTFKYCRPTSESALSGVAMLYGVITLSAEMIRDCREWRRWTRSEIMC
;
A
#
# COMPACT_ATOMS: atom_id res chain seq x y z
N MET A 1 -0.66 16.09 30.34
CA MET A 1 0.24 15.28 29.49
C MET A 1 1.38 16.17 29.04
N SER A 2 2.63 15.78 29.29
CA SER A 2 3.79 16.47 28.71
C SER A 2 3.79 16.32 27.19
N ARG A 3 4.22 17.36 26.48
CA ARG A 3 4.30 17.36 25.02
C ARG A 3 5.52 16.56 24.59
N THR A 4 5.32 15.42 23.93
CA THR A 4 6.42 14.71 23.24
C THR A 4 6.63 15.31 21.86
N VAL A 5 7.83 15.80 21.58
CA VAL A 5 8.23 16.32 20.27
C VAL A 5 9.16 15.30 19.61
N PHE A 6 8.86 14.94 18.37
CA PHE A 6 9.70 14.05 17.56
C PHE A 6 10.44 14.88 16.52
N TYR A 7 11.73 14.65 16.42
CA TYR A 7 12.58 15.28 15.40
C TYR A 7 12.78 14.30 14.25
N PHE A 8 12.57 14.79 13.03
CA PHE A 8 12.82 14.04 11.81
C PHE A 8 13.79 14.83 10.94
N THR A 9 14.78 14.13 10.41
CA THR A 9 15.65 14.68 9.37
C THR A 9 15.19 14.16 8.01
N PRO A 10 15.30 14.96 6.93
CA PRO A 10 14.97 14.46 5.61
C PRO A 10 15.87 13.29 5.21
N ALA A 11 15.27 12.12 4.98
CA ALA A 11 16.00 10.90 4.67
C ALA A 11 16.76 11.01 3.34
N LYS A 12 17.96 10.40 3.27
CA LYS A 12 18.75 10.32 2.04
C LYS A 12 17.99 9.60 0.92
N LYS A 13 17.25 8.54 1.27
CA LYS A 13 16.33 7.84 0.36
C LYS A 13 14.94 8.43 0.49
N ILE A 14 14.42 8.97 -0.62
CA ILE A 14 13.17 9.73 -0.64
C ILE A 14 11.98 8.85 -0.24
N ILE A 15 12.01 7.56 -0.58
CA ILE A 15 10.95 6.59 -0.22
C ILE A 15 10.72 6.44 1.29
N PHE A 16 11.74 6.73 2.10
CA PHE A 16 11.65 6.68 3.57
C PHE A 16 11.48 8.07 4.22
N CYS A 17 11.34 9.13 3.40
CA CYS A 17 11.29 10.50 3.90
C CYS A 17 9.87 10.93 4.28
N ALA A 18 9.48 10.73 5.54
CA ALA A 18 8.19 11.17 6.07
C ALA A 18 7.95 12.70 5.91
N VAL A 19 9.02 13.50 6.01
CA VAL A 19 8.97 14.96 5.82
C VAL A 19 8.46 15.33 4.44
N SER A 20 8.93 14.65 3.38
CA SER A 20 8.48 14.90 2.01
C SER A 20 6.98 14.61 1.85
N THR A 21 6.49 13.52 2.45
CA THR A 21 5.06 13.16 2.42
C THR A 21 4.21 14.22 3.14
N ILE A 22 4.67 14.72 4.30
CA ILE A 22 3.97 15.77 5.05
C ILE A 22 3.92 17.07 4.24
N ILE A 23 5.04 17.47 3.60
CA ILE A 23 5.08 18.66 2.74
C ILE A 23 4.11 18.50 1.57
N ALA A 24 4.08 17.34 0.90
CA ALA A 24 3.15 17.10 -0.20
C ALA A 24 1.68 17.23 0.23
N LEU A 25 1.32 16.66 1.39
CA LEU A 25 -0.04 16.79 1.93
C LEU A 25 -0.38 18.24 2.29
N ALA A 26 0.56 18.95 2.93
CA ALA A 26 0.39 20.36 3.27
C ALA A 26 0.22 21.25 2.03
N LEU A 27 0.98 21.01 0.96
CA LEU A 27 0.86 21.73 -0.31
C LEU A 27 -0.49 21.45 -0.97
N ARG A 28 -0.92 20.18 -1.03
CA ARG A 28 -2.23 19.79 -1.57
C ARG A 28 -3.37 20.54 -0.88
N ASP A 29 -3.31 20.61 0.45
CA ASP A 29 -4.35 21.25 1.25
C ASP A 29 -4.14 22.76 1.43
N ARG A 30 -3.13 23.35 0.77
CA ARG A 30 -2.73 24.77 0.90
C ARG A 30 -2.60 25.19 2.36
N ALA A 31 -1.97 24.33 3.16
CA ALA A 31 -2.02 24.39 4.61
C ALA A 31 -1.08 25.44 5.20
N PHE A 32 -0.03 25.85 4.48
CA PHE A 32 0.93 26.82 4.97
C PHE A 32 0.31 28.21 5.17
N GLU A 33 0.67 28.87 6.27
CA GLU A 33 0.25 30.26 6.57
C GLU A 33 0.91 31.25 5.60
N ALA A 34 2.19 31.02 5.28
CA ALA A 34 2.91 31.84 4.32
C ALA A 34 2.38 31.59 2.90
N ALA A 35 1.76 32.60 2.30
CA ALA A 35 1.15 32.53 0.98
C ALA A 35 2.14 32.24 -0.17
N SER A 36 3.44 32.47 0.04
CA SER A 36 4.50 32.19 -0.93
C SER A 36 4.90 30.71 -1.00
N LEU A 37 4.47 29.87 -0.05
CA LEU A 37 4.80 28.45 0.00
C LEU A 37 3.81 27.63 -0.85
N THR A 38 3.90 27.79 -2.17
CA THR A 38 2.95 27.24 -3.15
C THR A 38 3.35 25.90 -3.74
N ASP A 39 4.64 25.56 -3.69
CA ASP A 39 5.20 24.34 -4.28
C ASP A 39 6.39 23.80 -3.47
N ALA A 40 6.90 22.63 -3.87
CA ALA A 40 7.99 21.98 -3.15
C ALA A 40 9.28 22.79 -3.15
N ALA A 41 9.59 23.49 -4.24
CA ALA A 41 10.81 24.28 -4.36
C ALA A 41 10.78 25.50 -3.43
N ALA A 42 9.63 26.18 -3.33
CA ALA A 42 9.43 27.29 -2.42
C ALA A 42 9.58 26.86 -0.96
N VAL A 43 9.00 25.71 -0.57
CA VAL A 43 9.09 25.18 0.80
C VAL A 43 10.50 24.73 1.15
N LEU A 44 11.14 23.96 0.26
CA LEU A 44 12.46 23.39 0.53
C LEU A 44 13.60 24.40 0.31
N GLY A 45 13.34 25.49 -0.41
CA GLY A 45 14.26 26.59 -0.65
C GLY A 45 14.23 27.70 0.40
N VAL A 46 13.39 27.59 1.45
CA VAL A 46 13.36 28.56 2.54
C VAL A 46 14.74 28.63 3.20
N LYS A 47 15.30 29.84 3.22
CA LYS A 47 16.56 30.13 3.89
C LYS A 47 16.30 30.60 5.31
N VAL A 48 17.06 30.06 6.25
CA VAL A 48 17.09 30.54 7.63
C VAL A 48 17.94 31.81 7.65
N PRO A 49 17.43 32.95 8.15
CA PRO A 49 18.25 34.17 8.31
C PRO A 49 19.43 33.94 9.25
N ASP A 50 20.57 34.59 8.99
CA ASP A 50 21.81 34.40 9.75
C ASP A 50 21.68 34.66 11.27
N GLN A 51 20.67 35.43 11.68
CA GLN A 51 20.43 35.81 13.07
C GLN A 51 19.68 34.73 13.89
N VAL A 52 19.14 33.70 13.25
CA VAL A 52 18.32 32.67 13.90
C VAL A 52 18.78 31.27 13.50
N GLU A 53 18.61 30.30 14.40
CA GLU A 53 19.01 28.91 14.13
C GLU A 53 17.94 28.12 13.36
N SER A 54 16.70 28.60 13.34
CA SER A 54 15.60 27.94 12.65
C SER A 54 14.48 28.90 12.26
N ILE A 55 13.70 28.48 11.27
CA ILE A 55 12.45 29.16 10.88
C ILE A 55 11.29 28.17 10.98
N ALA A 56 10.21 28.61 11.64
CA ALA A 56 9.02 27.79 11.78
C ALA A 56 8.11 27.94 10.57
N LEU A 57 7.91 26.85 9.83
CA LEU A 57 6.85 26.78 8.82
C LEU A 57 5.52 26.55 9.54
N ARG A 58 4.67 27.59 9.60
CA ARG A 58 3.38 27.55 10.29
C ARG A 58 2.27 27.07 9.34
N TRP A 59 1.33 26.32 9.89
CA TRP A 59 0.06 26.04 9.21
C TRP A 59 -0.99 27.06 9.59
N LYS A 60 -1.96 27.25 8.70
CA LYS A 60 -3.16 28.04 8.97
C LYS A 60 -3.92 27.51 10.16
N ASP A 61 -4.52 28.41 10.92
CA ASP A 61 -5.29 28.06 12.11
C ASP A 61 -6.46 27.12 11.76
N SER A 62 -7.09 27.36 10.61
CA SER A 62 -8.14 26.51 10.04
C SER A 62 -7.71 25.08 9.71
N MET A 63 -6.40 24.82 9.61
CA MET A 63 -5.84 23.51 9.24
C MET A 63 -5.38 22.70 10.46
N LEU A 64 -5.25 23.32 11.64
CA LEU A 64 -4.69 22.66 12.83
C LEU A 64 -5.52 21.48 13.35
N LYS A 65 -6.80 21.43 13.02
CA LYS A 65 -7.73 20.35 13.39
C LYS A 65 -8.09 19.43 12.23
N ILE A 66 -7.56 19.69 11.03
CA ILE A 66 -7.82 18.85 9.86
C ILE A 66 -6.85 17.64 9.90
N PRO A 67 -7.35 16.40 9.85
CA PRO A 67 -6.50 15.22 9.85
C PRO A 67 -5.63 15.15 8.59
N LEU A 68 -4.36 14.77 8.73
CA LEU A 68 -3.45 14.55 7.61
C LEU A 68 -3.91 13.39 6.69
N PHE A 69 -4.38 12.30 7.29
CA PHE A 69 -4.93 11.15 6.57
C PHE A 69 -6.43 11.11 6.80
N ARG A 70 -7.20 11.22 5.71
CA ARG A 70 -8.66 11.37 5.76
C ARG A 70 -9.38 10.18 5.14
N THR A 71 -10.61 9.94 5.59
CA THR A 71 -11.47 8.87 5.08
C THR A 71 -12.02 9.25 3.70
N PHE A 72 -12.31 8.25 2.87
CA PHE A 72 -13.04 8.43 1.62
C PHE A 72 -14.50 7.99 1.78
N HIS A 73 -15.42 8.86 1.36
CA HIS A 73 -16.83 8.55 1.20
C HIS A 73 -17.14 8.37 -0.28
N GLY A 74 -17.23 7.10 -0.71
CA GLY A 74 -17.28 6.76 -2.13
C GLY A 74 -16.00 7.22 -2.85
N SER A 75 -16.13 8.22 -3.72
CA SER A 75 -15.03 8.81 -4.49
C SER A 75 -14.45 10.09 -3.87
N ASN A 76 -15.07 10.61 -2.82
CA ASN A 76 -14.72 11.91 -2.26
C ASN A 76 -13.91 11.77 -0.98
N LEU A 77 -12.82 12.53 -0.89
CA LEU A 77 -12.04 12.64 0.32
C LEU A 77 -12.83 13.48 1.33
N SER A 78 -12.98 12.99 2.56
CA SER A 78 -13.59 13.76 3.63
C SER A 78 -12.78 15.02 3.93
N THR A 79 -13.45 16.07 4.38
CA THR A 79 -12.84 17.35 4.77
C THR A 79 -12.11 17.26 6.09
N ASP A 80 -12.66 16.54 7.06
CA ASP A 80 -12.30 16.62 8.48
C ASP A 80 -12.33 15.26 9.20
N GLU A 81 -12.81 14.19 8.54
CA GLU A 81 -12.82 12.86 9.15
C GLU A 81 -11.50 12.13 8.94
N ALA A 82 -10.88 11.74 10.05
CA ALA A 82 -9.64 10.98 10.04
C ALA A 82 -9.84 9.58 9.44
N MET A 83 -8.80 9.08 8.77
CA MET A 83 -8.73 7.69 8.35
C MET A 83 -8.83 6.75 9.55
N THR A 84 -9.67 5.73 9.44
CA THR A 84 -9.84 4.74 10.51
C THR A 84 -8.63 3.82 10.66
N TYR A 85 -8.38 3.34 11.88
CA TYR A 85 -7.33 2.35 12.13
C TYR A 85 -7.54 1.06 11.31
N ALA A 86 -8.79 0.62 11.19
CA ALA A 86 -9.14 -0.56 10.40
C ALA A 86 -8.71 -0.38 8.93
N LYS A 87 -8.96 0.78 8.33
CA LYS A 87 -8.55 1.08 6.96
C LYS A 87 -7.04 1.00 6.78
N LEU A 88 -6.28 1.67 7.65
CA LEU A 88 -4.82 1.63 7.61
C LEU A 88 -4.28 0.20 7.77
N ARG A 89 -4.80 -0.54 8.76
CA ARG A 89 -4.39 -1.92 9.02
C ARG A 89 -4.68 -2.83 7.82
N ASP A 90 -5.87 -2.73 7.24
CA ASP A 90 -6.29 -3.61 6.15
C ASP A 90 -5.52 -3.29 4.86
N ASP A 91 -5.15 -2.03 4.64
CA ASP A 91 -4.27 -1.62 3.54
C ASP A 91 -2.85 -2.13 3.70
N MET A 92 -2.24 -1.94 4.88
CA MET A 92 -0.90 -2.44 5.17
C MET A 92 -0.85 -3.96 5.02
N ARG A 93 -1.86 -4.68 5.56
CA ARG A 93 -1.99 -6.13 5.41
C ARG A 93 -2.02 -6.54 3.95
N ARG A 94 -2.86 -5.90 3.14
CA ARG A 94 -2.96 -6.24 1.73
C ARG A 94 -1.63 -6.02 1.01
N GLN A 95 -1.03 -4.86 1.24
CA GLN A 95 0.21 -4.46 0.59
C GLN A 95 1.40 -5.35 0.95
N SER A 96 1.51 -5.78 2.22
CA SER A 96 2.58 -6.68 2.64
C SER A 96 2.43 -8.08 2.02
N LEU A 97 1.21 -8.60 1.95
CA LEU A 97 0.96 -9.91 1.33
C LEU A 97 1.18 -9.86 -0.18
N ASP A 98 0.77 -8.76 -0.83
CA ASP A 98 1.05 -8.51 -2.25
C ASP A 98 2.55 -8.35 -2.52
N ALA A 99 3.34 -7.88 -1.55
CA ALA A 99 4.78 -7.74 -1.66
C ALA A 99 5.55 -9.06 -1.41
N GLY A 100 4.86 -10.14 -1.01
CA GLY A 100 5.47 -11.45 -0.80
C GLY A 100 5.90 -11.75 0.65
N PHE A 101 5.52 -10.93 1.62
CA PHE A 101 5.86 -11.21 3.01
C PHE A 101 5.03 -12.38 3.55
N GLU A 102 5.69 -13.32 4.24
CA GLU A 102 5.05 -14.46 4.90
C GLU A 102 3.85 -14.04 5.74
N GLU A 103 4.08 -13.09 6.65
CA GLU A 103 3.06 -12.57 7.55
C GLU A 103 2.54 -11.19 7.15
N ALA A 104 1.26 -10.96 7.44
CA ALA A 104 0.61 -9.68 7.20
C ALA A 104 1.13 -8.60 8.16
N TRP A 105 1.53 -7.46 7.61
CA TRP A 105 1.96 -6.32 8.42
C TRP A 105 0.77 -5.61 9.06
N THR A 106 1.04 -5.02 10.23
CA THR A 106 0.10 -4.16 10.95
C THR A 106 0.81 -2.86 11.32
N PRO A 107 0.10 -1.77 11.67
CA PRO A 107 0.76 -0.56 12.17
C PRO A 107 1.68 -0.82 13.39
N ARG A 108 1.33 -1.81 14.22
CA ARG A 108 2.14 -2.24 15.37
C ARG A 108 3.50 -2.83 14.95
N PHE A 109 3.60 -3.42 13.76
CA PHE A 109 4.86 -3.93 13.22
C PHE A 109 5.93 -2.83 13.14
N ALA A 110 5.59 -1.68 12.54
CA ALA A 110 6.52 -0.54 12.43
C ALA A 110 6.94 0.00 13.80
N ARG A 111 5.98 0.02 14.75
CA ARG A 111 6.23 0.43 16.13
C ARG A 111 7.16 -0.54 16.87
N ARG A 112 7.03 -1.86 16.63
CA ARG A 112 7.96 -2.90 17.13
C ARG A 112 9.35 -2.73 16.52
N GLY A 113 9.44 -2.52 15.22
CA GLY A 113 10.70 -2.25 14.54
C GLY A 113 11.43 -1.04 15.12
N ALA A 114 10.75 0.10 15.25
CA ALA A 114 11.32 1.32 15.82
C ALA A 114 11.77 1.15 17.27
N ALA A 115 10.97 0.46 18.10
CA ALA A 115 11.31 0.21 19.50
C ALA A 115 12.56 -0.68 19.64
N ASN A 116 12.68 -1.73 18.82
CA ASN A 116 13.87 -2.59 18.82
C ASN A 116 15.09 -1.87 18.26
N ALA A 117 14.93 -0.98 17.27
CA ALA A 117 16.03 -0.15 16.78
C ALA A 117 16.53 0.85 17.83
N ALA A 118 15.64 1.38 18.67
CA ALA A 118 16.03 2.23 19.80
C ALA A 118 16.65 1.43 20.95
N ASN A 119 16.27 0.15 21.10
CA ASN A 119 16.77 -0.72 22.16
C ASN A 119 18.29 -0.94 22.03
N GLY A 120 19.07 -0.52 23.01
CA GLY A 120 20.54 -0.57 23.00
C GLY A 120 21.21 0.61 22.30
N ASN A 121 20.50 1.37 21.46
CA ASN A 121 21.01 2.58 20.80
C ASN A 121 20.59 3.88 21.50
N ALA A 122 19.57 3.82 22.37
CA ALA A 122 19.12 4.93 23.20
C ALA A 122 18.90 4.46 24.65
N PRO A 123 19.01 5.35 25.64
CA PRO A 123 18.61 5.03 27.01
C PRO A 123 17.15 4.58 27.07
N ASP A 124 16.85 3.66 27.98
CA ASP A 124 15.50 3.11 28.19
C ASP A 124 14.44 4.20 28.41
N SER A 125 14.79 5.27 29.12
CA SER A 125 13.91 6.43 29.34
C SER A 125 13.53 7.15 28.04
N VAL A 126 14.46 7.27 27.09
CA VAL A 126 14.23 7.86 25.75
C VAL A 126 13.42 6.91 24.88
N ARG A 127 13.73 5.61 24.91
CA ARG A 127 12.94 4.56 24.22
C ARG A 127 11.48 4.58 24.69
N ASP A 128 11.27 4.64 25.99
CA ASP A 128 9.92 4.62 26.57
C ASP A 128 9.18 5.94 26.34
N GLN A 129 9.88 7.08 26.38
CA GLN A 129 9.32 8.38 25.97
C GLN A 129 8.88 8.39 24.50
N MET A 130 9.72 7.88 23.59
CA MET A 130 9.42 7.75 22.16
C MET A 130 8.16 6.91 21.94
N MET A 131 8.03 5.83 22.73
CA MET A 131 6.91 4.92 22.67
C MET A 131 5.70 5.43 23.46
N ARG A 132 5.85 6.45 24.30
CA ARG A 132 4.83 6.86 25.29
C ARG A 132 4.43 5.70 26.20
N HIS A 133 5.40 4.87 26.57
CA HIS A 133 5.22 3.88 27.63
C HIS A 133 5.46 4.54 28.98
N ASP A 134 4.75 4.08 29.98
CA ASP A 134 5.07 4.45 31.36
C ASP A 134 6.27 3.58 31.80
N PRO A 135 7.40 4.19 32.19
CA PRO A 135 8.61 3.46 32.58
C PRO A 135 8.41 2.47 33.73
N LYS A 136 7.33 2.62 34.51
CA LYS A 136 6.98 1.69 35.60
C LYS A 136 6.42 0.36 35.09
N PHE A 137 6.02 0.30 33.83
CA PHE A 137 5.47 -0.90 33.22
C PHE A 137 6.48 -1.46 32.22
N ALA A 138 6.84 -2.73 32.39
CA ALA A 138 7.73 -3.48 31.48
C ALA A 138 7.07 -3.80 30.11
N THR A 139 6.23 -2.89 29.59
CA THR A 139 5.46 -3.05 28.35
C THR A 139 6.36 -3.33 27.15
N PHE A 140 7.55 -2.73 27.10
CA PHE A 140 8.52 -3.02 26.05
C PHE A 140 8.92 -4.50 26.05
N HIS A 141 9.34 -5.04 27.20
CA HIS A 141 9.81 -6.43 27.31
C HIS A 141 8.74 -7.45 26.95
N GLY A 142 7.48 -7.23 27.37
CA GLY A 142 6.39 -8.17 27.12
C GLY A 142 5.78 -8.10 25.71
N ALA A 143 5.78 -6.93 25.05
CA ALA A 143 5.01 -6.72 23.83
C ALA A 143 5.82 -6.28 22.60
N TYR A 144 7.07 -5.85 22.78
CA TYR A 144 7.87 -5.26 21.70
C TYR A 144 9.24 -5.91 21.53
N LEU A 145 9.86 -6.42 22.59
CA LEU A 145 11.16 -7.10 22.48
C LEU A 145 11.10 -8.21 21.42
N ASN A 146 12.11 -8.26 20.55
CA ASN A 146 12.19 -9.27 19.52
C ASN A 146 12.35 -10.67 20.16
N GLU A 147 11.62 -11.65 19.66
CA GLU A 147 11.78 -13.05 20.07
C GLU A 147 13.13 -13.61 19.58
N LYS A 148 13.61 -13.12 18.43
CA LYS A 148 14.96 -13.42 17.95
C LYS A 148 15.96 -12.58 18.74
N VAL A 149 16.75 -13.26 19.56
CA VAL A 149 17.82 -12.64 20.33
C VAL A 149 18.91 -12.17 19.37
N ASN A 150 19.10 -10.86 19.27
CA ASN A 150 20.13 -10.25 18.43
C ASN A 150 21.45 -10.13 19.21
N PHE A 151 21.93 -11.26 19.72
CA PHE A 151 23.16 -11.38 20.51
C PHE A 151 23.82 -12.72 20.18
N ASP A 152 25.11 -12.66 19.86
CA ASP A 152 25.91 -13.84 19.57
C ASP A 152 26.34 -14.51 20.88
N LEU A 153 25.39 -15.23 21.49
CA LEU A 153 25.63 -15.91 22.76
C LEU A 153 26.74 -16.96 22.65
N GLN A 154 26.82 -17.65 21.51
CA GLN A 154 27.78 -18.73 21.30
C GLN A 154 29.20 -18.18 21.26
N ASN A 155 29.53 -17.25 20.37
CA ASN A 155 30.90 -16.77 20.26
C ASN A 155 31.29 -15.93 21.47
N THR A 156 30.34 -15.20 22.08
CA THR A 156 30.62 -14.54 23.37
C THR A 156 30.99 -15.56 24.44
N PHE A 157 30.25 -16.67 24.55
CA PHE A 157 30.55 -17.71 25.54
C PHE A 157 31.88 -18.42 25.26
N LEU A 158 32.22 -18.60 23.99
CA LEU A 158 33.50 -19.17 23.55
C LEU A 158 34.67 -18.16 23.59
N GLU A 159 34.42 -16.91 24.01
CA GLU A 159 35.39 -15.81 23.98
C GLU A 159 35.98 -15.56 22.57
N GLU A 160 35.19 -15.84 21.54
CA GLU A 160 35.50 -15.61 20.14
C GLU A 160 34.92 -14.29 19.63
N ASN A 161 35.35 -13.86 18.44
CA ASN A 161 34.81 -12.68 17.79
C ASN A 161 33.32 -12.87 17.47
N THR A 162 32.48 -11.92 17.87
CA THR A 162 31.04 -11.99 17.65
C THR A 162 30.67 -11.66 16.21
N GLU A 163 29.77 -12.43 15.62
CA GLU A 163 29.23 -12.23 14.27
C GLU A 163 28.01 -11.30 14.27
N GLY A 164 28.10 -10.16 14.96
CA GLY A 164 26.95 -9.28 15.23
C GLY A 164 26.20 -8.78 13.99
N GLN A 165 26.85 -8.71 12.83
CA GLN A 165 26.19 -8.35 11.56
C GLN A 165 25.28 -9.46 11.04
N LEU A 166 25.64 -10.73 11.24
CA LEU A 166 24.85 -11.89 10.81
C LEU A 166 23.56 -12.02 11.62
N TYR A 167 23.60 -11.78 12.93
CA TYR A 167 22.40 -11.78 13.79
C TYR A 167 21.46 -10.61 13.47
N LYS A 168 22.01 -9.43 13.15
CA LYS A 168 21.22 -8.30 12.64
C LYS A 168 20.50 -8.70 11.34
N LEU A 169 21.17 -9.43 10.44
CA LEU A 169 20.55 -9.96 9.23
C LEU A 169 19.33 -10.84 9.55
N PHE A 170 19.47 -11.80 10.46
CA PHE A 170 18.39 -12.72 10.87
C PHE A 170 17.17 -12.05 11.52
N SER A 171 17.36 -10.84 12.04
CA SER A 171 16.28 -10.02 12.62
C SER A 171 15.43 -9.30 11.57
N HIS A 172 15.87 -9.22 10.31
CA HIS A 172 15.14 -8.51 9.26
C HIS A 172 13.96 -9.32 8.70
N VAL A 173 12.78 -8.71 8.71
CA VAL A 173 11.54 -9.26 8.12
C VAL A 173 11.67 -9.59 6.63
N SER A 174 12.61 -8.94 5.93
CA SER A 174 12.83 -9.16 4.50
C SER A 174 13.40 -10.54 4.17
N LEU A 175 13.94 -11.28 5.14
CA LEU A 175 14.48 -12.62 4.90
C LEU A 175 13.41 -13.64 4.54
N THR A 176 12.21 -13.52 5.08
CA THR A 176 11.09 -14.43 4.78
C THR A 176 10.21 -13.91 3.64
N ARG A 177 10.65 -12.86 2.94
CA ARG A 177 9.92 -12.34 1.78
C ARG A 177 10.21 -13.22 0.57
N ASP A 178 9.14 -13.76 -0.02
CA ASP A 178 9.17 -14.38 -1.34
C ASP A 178 8.24 -13.63 -2.31
N PRO A 179 8.77 -12.92 -3.32
CA PRO A 179 7.97 -12.20 -4.32
C PRO A 179 6.94 -13.07 -5.08
N ARG A 180 7.14 -14.39 -5.13
CA ARG A 180 6.22 -15.36 -5.77
C ARG A 180 4.96 -15.56 -4.92
N ALA A 181 5.09 -15.43 -3.60
CA ALA A 181 4.02 -15.63 -2.64
C ALA A 181 3.14 -14.38 -2.52
N THR A 182 2.48 -13.99 -3.61
CA THR A 182 1.50 -12.90 -3.60
C THR A 182 0.23 -13.29 -2.84
N ARG A 183 -0.64 -12.32 -2.53
CA ARG A 183 -1.91 -12.58 -1.85
C ARG A 183 -2.77 -13.62 -2.59
N ASP A 184 -2.76 -13.59 -3.92
CA ASP A 184 -3.64 -14.42 -4.76
C ASP A 184 -2.88 -15.63 -5.35
N MET A 185 -1.91 -16.17 -4.61
CA MET A 185 -1.01 -17.24 -5.08
C MET A 185 -1.62 -18.65 -5.13
N VAL A 186 -2.88 -18.83 -4.75
CA VAL A 186 -3.52 -20.16 -4.69
C VAL A 186 -3.81 -20.65 -6.12
N PRO A 187 -3.24 -21.78 -6.56
CA PRO A 187 -3.45 -22.30 -7.91
C PRO A 187 -4.92 -22.63 -8.20
N GLU A 188 -5.33 -22.53 -9.47
CA GLU A 188 -6.70 -22.85 -9.90
C GLU A 188 -7.09 -24.29 -9.58
N GLU A 189 -6.14 -25.22 -9.66
CA GLU A 189 -6.35 -26.64 -9.38
C GLU A 189 -6.74 -26.84 -7.91
N VAL A 190 -6.14 -26.07 -7.00
CA VAL A 190 -6.51 -26.09 -5.59
C VAL A 190 -7.94 -25.59 -5.43
N TRP A 191 -8.32 -24.50 -6.10
CA TRP A 191 -9.70 -24.00 -6.07
C TRP A 191 -10.72 -25.00 -6.63
N LYS A 192 -10.40 -25.66 -7.75
CA LYS A 192 -11.27 -26.66 -8.41
C LYS A 192 -11.49 -27.90 -7.53
N ASN A 193 -10.49 -28.28 -6.75
CA ASN A 193 -10.53 -29.48 -5.90
C ASN A 193 -11.11 -29.24 -4.49
N LEU A 194 -11.47 -27.99 -4.14
CA LEU A 194 -12.04 -27.70 -2.83
C LEU A 194 -13.49 -28.20 -2.73
N PRO A 195 -13.84 -28.99 -1.69
CA PRO A 195 -15.22 -29.46 -1.50
C PRO A 195 -16.17 -28.29 -1.29
N ALA A 196 -17.41 -28.38 -1.75
CA ALA A 196 -18.39 -27.32 -1.50
C ALA A 196 -18.64 -27.12 0.01
N ASP A 197 -18.86 -25.87 0.43
CA ASP A 197 -19.15 -25.56 1.83
C ASP A 197 -20.63 -25.85 2.11
N PRO A 198 -20.96 -26.79 3.03
CA PRO A 198 -22.33 -27.18 3.28
C PRO A 198 -23.24 -26.03 3.72
N GLU A 199 -22.70 -25.05 4.47
CA GLU A 199 -23.48 -23.90 4.93
C GLU A 199 -23.79 -22.95 3.77
N ILE A 200 -22.81 -22.74 2.87
CA ILE A 200 -23.04 -21.93 1.66
C ILE A 200 -24.06 -22.61 0.75
N MET A 201 -23.97 -23.92 0.56
CA MET A 201 -24.95 -24.69 -0.22
C MET A 201 -26.37 -24.59 0.35
N ASP A 202 -26.51 -24.72 1.67
CA ASP A 202 -27.81 -24.60 2.34
C ASP A 202 -28.42 -23.20 2.17
N LEU A 203 -27.60 -22.15 2.34
CA LEU A 203 -28.04 -20.77 2.13
C LEU A 203 -28.44 -20.51 0.67
N GLU A 204 -27.73 -21.09 -0.29
CA GLU A 204 -28.06 -21.00 -1.71
C GLU A 204 -29.37 -21.70 -2.05
N ARG A 205 -29.61 -22.88 -1.47
CA ARG A 205 -30.88 -23.60 -1.57
C ARG A 205 -32.03 -22.77 -1.02
N GLN A 206 -31.92 -22.27 0.21
CA GLN A 206 -32.94 -21.40 0.82
C GLN A 206 -33.22 -20.16 -0.03
N ARG A 207 -32.18 -19.54 -0.58
CA ARG A 207 -32.34 -18.39 -1.49
C ARG A 207 -33.10 -18.79 -2.76
N GLN A 208 -32.80 -19.97 -3.32
CA GLN A 208 -33.42 -20.44 -4.55
C GLN A 208 -34.89 -20.82 -4.36
N GLU A 209 -35.23 -21.45 -3.23
CA GLU A 209 -36.60 -21.76 -2.82
C GLU A 209 -37.44 -20.49 -2.73
N LEU A 210 -36.91 -19.44 -2.06
CA LEU A 210 -37.60 -18.15 -1.96
C LEU A 210 -37.71 -17.40 -3.28
N LYS A 211 -36.76 -17.61 -4.20
CA LYS A 211 -36.71 -16.95 -5.51
C LYS A 211 -37.59 -17.65 -6.55
N GLY A 212 -37.93 -18.92 -6.35
CA GLY A 212 -38.81 -19.68 -7.25
C GLY A 212 -38.37 -19.70 -8.72
N GLY A 213 -37.07 -19.54 -9.00
CA GLY A 213 -36.52 -19.46 -10.36
C GLY A 213 -36.65 -18.11 -11.08
N GLN A 214 -37.27 -17.09 -10.46
CA GLN A 214 -37.46 -15.78 -11.11
C GLN A 214 -36.15 -14.97 -11.17
N TYR A 215 -35.80 -14.39 -12.32
CA TYR A 215 -34.56 -13.60 -12.45
C TYR A 215 -34.61 -12.26 -11.69
N ARG A 216 -35.78 -11.62 -11.63
CA ARG A 216 -36.03 -10.33 -10.95
C ARG A 216 -36.74 -10.57 -9.62
N VAL A 217 -36.25 -9.92 -8.56
CA VAL A 217 -36.74 -10.10 -7.17
C VAL A 217 -37.49 -8.85 -6.67
N GLN A 218 -37.49 -7.77 -7.47
CA GLN A 218 -38.04 -6.48 -7.08
C GLN A 218 -39.57 -6.53 -7.00
N GLY A 219 -40.14 -6.18 -5.84
CA GLY A 219 -41.58 -6.23 -5.59
C GLY A 219 -42.11 -7.59 -5.11
N MET A 220 -41.23 -8.55 -4.83
CA MET A 220 -41.62 -9.80 -4.17
C MET A 220 -41.75 -9.60 -2.66
N GLU A 221 -42.68 -10.30 -2.03
CA GLU A 221 -42.86 -10.30 -0.57
C GLU A 221 -41.58 -10.74 0.17
N ASN A 222 -40.82 -11.68 -0.43
CA ASN A 222 -39.58 -12.23 0.12
C ASN A 222 -38.31 -11.43 -0.24
N GLU A 223 -38.43 -10.27 -0.90
CA GLU A 223 -37.29 -9.53 -1.44
C GLU A 223 -36.22 -9.20 -0.39
N ALA A 224 -36.64 -8.68 0.77
CA ALA A 224 -35.74 -8.34 1.87
C ALA A 224 -34.94 -9.57 2.35
N LYS A 225 -35.62 -10.73 2.45
CA LYS A 225 -34.98 -11.98 2.88
C LYS A 225 -34.00 -12.51 1.84
N ILE A 226 -34.32 -12.41 0.55
CA ILE A 226 -33.43 -12.82 -0.55
C ILE A 226 -32.17 -11.94 -0.59
N ARG A 227 -32.31 -10.62 -0.36
CA ARG A 227 -31.17 -9.70 -0.26
C ARG A 227 -30.28 -10.05 0.93
N GLN A 228 -30.86 -10.29 2.12
CA GLN A 228 -30.11 -10.72 3.31
C GLN A 228 -29.36 -12.04 3.09
N LEU A 229 -30.01 -13.05 2.47
CA LEU A 229 -29.37 -14.32 2.16
C LEU A 229 -28.22 -14.14 1.16
N THR A 230 -28.38 -13.28 0.16
CA THR A 230 -27.33 -12.98 -0.82
C THR A 230 -26.11 -12.35 -0.14
N GLU A 231 -26.31 -11.39 0.76
CA GLU A 231 -25.24 -10.77 1.53
C GLU A 231 -24.53 -11.79 2.44
N LYS A 232 -25.29 -12.67 3.10
CA LYS A 232 -24.74 -13.74 3.95
C LYS A 232 -23.91 -14.74 3.13
N ILE A 233 -24.40 -15.15 1.96
CA ILE A 233 -23.67 -16.02 1.02
C ILE A 233 -22.35 -15.36 0.60
N ASN A 234 -22.39 -14.10 0.16
CA ASN A 234 -21.20 -13.36 -0.26
C ASN A 234 -20.18 -13.25 0.88
N THR A 235 -20.65 -12.94 2.09
CA THR A 235 -19.80 -12.84 3.29
C THR A 235 -19.14 -14.19 3.61
N LYS A 236 -19.89 -15.30 3.55
CA LYS A 236 -19.36 -16.64 3.81
C LYS A 236 -18.35 -17.08 2.75
N ARG A 237 -18.61 -16.79 1.47
CA ARG A 237 -17.66 -17.03 0.37
C ARG A 237 -16.35 -16.27 0.59
N ASP A 238 -16.42 -14.96 0.85
CA ASP A 238 -15.23 -14.14 1.14
C ASP A 238 -14.45 -14.65 2.38
N GLN A 239 -15.14 -15.06 3.44
CA GLN A 239 -14.50 -15.68 4.61
C GLN A 239 -13.79 -17.00 4.26
N ARG A 240 -14.43 -17.83 3.44
CA ARG A 240 -13.87 -19.10 2.99
C ARG A 240 -12.64 -18.89 2.12
N ASP A 241 -12.70 -17.98 1.16
CA ASP A 241 -11.58 -17.66 0.27
C ASP A 241 -10.38 -17.15 1.08
N LYS A 242 -10.61 -16.24 2.04
CA LYS A 242 -9.56 -15.76 2.96
C LYS A 242 -8.92 -16.89 3.77
N LYS A 243 -9.71 -17.88 4.22
CA LYS A 243 -9.18 -19.05 4.96
C LYS A 243 -8.32 -19.93 4.07
N VAL A 244 -8.77 -20.22 2.84
CA VAL A 244 -8.01 -21.01 1.87
C VAL A 244 -6.69 -20.33 1.54
N VAL A 245 -6.72 -19.05 1.19
CA VAL A 245 -5.53 -18.26 0.90
C VAL A 245 -4.57 -18.28 2.08
N LYS A 246 -5.06 -18.04 3.31
CA LYS A 246 -4.21 -18.10 4.50
C LYS A 246 -3.56 -19.47 4.68
N ALA A 247 -4.34 -20.55 4.58
CA ALA A 247 -3.85 -21.91 4.78
C ALA A 247 -2.81 -22.31 3.73
N TYR A 248 -3.08 -22.00 2.45
CA TYR A 248 -2.16 -22.30 1.36
C TYR A 248 -0.86 -21.51 1.47
N ARG A 249 -0.93 -20.24 1.89
CA ARG A 249 0.27 -19.43 2.17
C ARG A 249 1.11 -20.04 3.28
N SER A 250 0.49 -20.40 4.41
CA SER A 250 1.21 -21.05 5.51
C SER A 250 1.84 -22.38 5.07
N TYR A 251 1.12 -23.17 4.27
CA TYR A 251 1.65 -24.39 3.66
C TYR A 251 2.85 -24.09 2.74
N TYR A 252 2.74 -23.07 1.89
CA TYR A 252 3.81 -22.68 0.99
C TYR A 252 5.08 -22.27 1.75
N PHE A 253 4.99 -21.32 2.67
CA PHE A 253 6.18 -20.84 3.41
C PHE A 253 6.81 -21.93 4.28
N TYR A 254 5.99 -22.83 4.85
CA TYR A 254 6.49 -23.97 5.62
C TYR A 254 7.29 -24.97 4.76
N ASN A 255 6.83 -25.25 3.53
CA ASN A 255 7.42 -26.30 2.70
C ASN A 255 8.40 -25.80 1.64
N ARG A 256 8.39 -24.50 1.30
CA ARG A 256 9.14 -23.98 0.14
C ARG A 256 10.64 -24.24 0.26
N SER A 257 11.23 -23.99 1.42
CA SER A 257 12.65 -24.24 1.65
C SER A 257 13.01 -25.71 1.45
N THR A 258 12.14 -26.64 1.89
CA THR A 258 12.34 -28.07 1.69
C THR A 258 12.28 -28.42 0.21
N TRP A 259 11.33 -27.88 -0.55
CA TRP A 259 11.25 -28.10 -2.00
C TRP A 259 12.48 -27.59 -2.74
N ASP A 260 12.99 -26.42 -2.35
CA ASP A 260 14.20 -25.84 -2.95
C ASP A 260 15.44 -26.68 -2.62
N ILE A 261 15.59 -27.17 -1.37
CA ILE A 261 16.67 -28.07 -0.96
C ILE A 261 16.66 -29.37 -1.77
N GLU A 262 15.48 -30.02 -1.90
CA GLU A 262 15.36 -31.28 -2.64
C GLU A 262 15.65 -31.08 -4.14
N ARG A 263 15.20 -29.97 -4.74
CA ARG A 263 15.53 -29.64 -6.14
C ARG A 263 17.02 -29.46 -6.34
N GLN A 264 17.69 -28.72 -5.44
CA GLN A 264 19.13 -28.53 -5.47
C GLN A 264 19.88 -29.87 -5.32
N ALA A 265 19.43 -30.74 -4.42
CA ALA A 265 19.99 -32.08 -4.24
C ALA A 265 19.83 -32.95 -5.51
N CYS A 266 18.73 -32.78 -6.25
CA CYS A 266 18.52 -33.42 -7.55
C CYS A 266 19.27 -32.76 -8.73
N GLY A 267 20.02 -31.67 -8.50
CA GLY A 267 20.69 -30.91 -9.55
C GLY A 267 19.73 -30.17 -10.49
N ILE A 268 18.49 -29.93 -10.05
CA ILE A 268 17.50 -29.15 -10.79
C ILE A 268 17.79 -27.67 -10.51
N GLU A 269 18.05 -26.90 -11.57
CA GLU A 269 18.28 -25.46 -11.45
C GLU A 269 17.09 -24.74 -10.81
N ASP A 270 17.39 -23.69 -10.04
CA ASP A 270 16.38 -22.87 -9.41
C ASP A 270 15.49 -22.20 -10.47
N GLU A 271 14.19 -22.14 -10.20
CA GLU A 271 13.25 -21.40 -11.05
C GLU A 271 13.64 -19.91 -11.11
N GLU A 272 13.93 -19.43 -12.31
CA GLU A 272 14.17 -18.01 -12.57
C GLU A 272 12.90 -17.20 -12.27
N TYR A 273 12.99 -16.32 -11.28
CA TYR A 273 11.90 -15.40 -10.98
C TYR A 273 12.00 -14.17 -11.87
N VAL A 274 11.03 -14.02 -12.77
CA VAL A 274 10.85 -12.79 -13.56
C VAL A 274 9.94 -11.85 -12.78
N GLU A 275 10.48 -10.69 -12.42
CA GLU A 275 9.72 -9.65 -11.75
C GLU A 275 8.65 -9.07 -12.71
N PRO A 276 7.37 -9.05 -12.32
CA PRO A 276 6.29 -8.64 -13.21
C PRO A 276 6.43 -7.15 -13.54
N ALA A 277 6.36 -6.82 -14.83
CA ALA A 277 6.44 -5.43 -15.29
C ALA A 277 5.32 -4.58 -14.69
N ILE A 278 5.68 -3.52 -13.97
CA ILE A 278 4.68 -2.58 -13.44
C ILE A 278 4.17 -1.70 -14.58
N SER A 279 2.95 -1.99 -15.04
CA SER A 279 2.22 -1.10 -15.94
C SER A 279 1.43 -0.08 -15.10
N LEU A 280 1.88 1.18 -15.08
CA LEU A 280 1.17 2.30 -14.45
C LEU A 280 0.60 3.20 -15.55
N THR A 281 -0.70 3.48 -15.47
CA THR A 281 -1.41 4.31 -16.46
C THR A 281 -1.31 5.80 -16.15
N ILE A 282 -1.19 6.17 -14.87
CA ILE A 282 -0.95 7.56 -14.45
C ILE A 282 0.55 7.89 -14.62
N PRO A 283 0.93 8.82 -15.51
CA PRO A 283 2.33 9.15 -15.75
C PRO A 283 3.05 9.65 -14.50
N GLU A 284 2.38 10.43 -13.65
CA GLU A 284 2.96 10.96 -12.42
C GLU A 284 3.28 9.83 -11.43
N ARG A 285 2.42 8.81 -11.37
CA ARG A 285 2.65 7.64 -10.54
C ARG A 285 3.83 6.83 -11.07
N ALA A 286 3.92 6.65 -12.39
CA ALA A 286 5.03 5.96 -13.02
C ALA A 286 6.37 6.66 -12.76
N ARG A 287 6.39 7.99 -12.93
CA ARG A 287 7.58 8.79 -12.67
C ARG A 287 7.96 8.79 -11.19
N LEU A 288 6.98 8.96 -10.30
CA LEU A 288 7.19 8.90 -8.86
C LEU A 288 7.74 7.53 -8.43
N ALA A 289 7.21 6.44 -8.96
CA ALA A 289 7.73 5.10 -8.71
C ALA A 289 9.20 4.96 -9.11
N LYS A 290 9.59 5.49 -10.28
CA LYS A 290 11.00 5.50 -10.71
C LYS A 290 11.90 6.27 -9.73
N ILE A 291 11.47 7.44 -9.27
CA ILE A 291 12.25 8.24 -8.31
C ILE A 291 12.39 7.51 -6.97
N LEU A 292 11.28 6.97 -6.45
CA LEU A 292 11.26 6.33 -5.12
C LEU A 292 11.96 4.97 -5.11
N CYS A 293 11.86 4.18 -6.19
CA CYS A 293 12.37 2.80 -6.23
C CYS A 293 13.76 2.66 -6.88
N HIS A 294 14.11 3.60 -7.75
CA HIS A 294 15.36 3.57 -8.53
C HIS A 294 16.16 4.86 -8.34
N GLN A 295 16.09 5.44 -7.14
CA GLN A 295 16.96 6.56 -6.78
C GLN A 295 18.43 6.14 -6.97
N PRO A 296 19.27 6.92 -7.66
CA PRO A 296 20.68 6.60 -7.77
C PRO A 296 21.35 6.59 -6.39
N ALA A 297 22.26 5.65 -6.16
CA ALA A 297 22.99 5.52 -4.90
C ALA A 297 23.95 6.71 -4.68
N ASP A 298 24.63 7.14 -5.74
CA ASP A 298 25.68 8.17 -5.71
C ASP A 298 25.18 9.50 -6.28
N GLY A 299 24.23 10.11 -5.57
CA GLY A 299 23.72 11.44 -5.88
C GLY A 299 24.45 12.52 -5.10
N THR A 300 24.92 13.57 -5.78
CA THR A 300 25.26 14.83 -5.08
C THR A 300 24.04 15.36 -4.34
N HIS A 301 24.26 16.13 -3.27
CA HIS A 301 23.18 16.73 -2.48
C HIS A 301 22.14 17.44 -3.37
N ASP A 302 22.62 18.23 -4.33
CA ASP A 302 21.76 18.97 -5.27
C ASP A 302 20.90 18.06 -6.16
N LYS A 303 21.44 16.92 -6.60
CA LYS A 303 20.66 15.94 -7.38
C LYS A 303 19.57 15.30 -6.54
N VAL A 304 19.89 14.90 -5.30
CA VAL A 304 18.90 14.35 -4.36
C VAL A 304 17.83 15.39 -4.05
N MET A 305 18.21 16.65 -3.90
CA MET A 305 17.27 17.75 -3.66
C MET A 305 16.34 17.98 -4.85
N LYS A 306 16.86 17.97 -6.10
CA LYS A 306 16.04 18.04 -7.31
C LYS A 306 15.03 16.90 -7.40
N PHE A 307 15.47 15.66 -7.15
CA PHE A 307 14.56 14.52 -7.11
C PHE A 307 13.53 14.63 -5.99
N ARG A 308 13.89 15.24 -4.86
CA ARG A 308 12.96 15.45 -3.74
C ARG A 308 11.87 16.46 -4.10
N VAL A 309 12.25 17.60 -4.70
CA VAL A 309 11.29 18.60 -5.21
C VAL A 309 10.35 17.92 -6.20
N GLU A 310 10.89 17.25 -7.22
CA GLU A 310 10.11 16.54 -8.24
C GLU A 310 9.16 15.50 -7.62
N ALA A 311 9.64 14.70 -6.66
CA ALA A 311 8.81 13.70 -5.99
C ALA A 311 7.65 14.32 -5.21
N ILE A 312 7.86 15.45 -4.53
CA ILE A 312 6.81 16.15 -3.79
C ILE A 312 5.76 16.71 -4.75
N ASP A 313 6.18 17.37 -5.84
CA ASP A 313 5.24 17.93 -6.82
C ASP A 313 4.44 16.83 -7.54
N LEU A 314 5.08 15.69 -7.83
CA LEU A 314 4.40 14.50 -8.35
C LEU A 314 3.41 13.92 -7.34
N MET A 315 3.74 13.88 -6.05
CA MET A 315 2.80 13.45 -4.99
C MET A 315 1.59 14.38 -4.93
N VAL A 316 1.81 15.71 -4.91
CA VAL A 316 0.74 16.72 -4.91
C VAL A 316 -0.19 16.54 -6.11
N THR A 317 0.37 16.35 -7.30
CA THR A 317 -0.40 16.14 -8.52
C THR A 317 -1.16 14.80 -8.49
N LEU A 318 -0.50 13.73 -8.07
CA LEU A 318 -1.08 12.38 -7.99
C LEU A 318 -2.25 12.32 -7.01
N PHE A 319 -2.21 13.08 -5.94
CA PHE A 319 -3.29 13.17 -4.95
C PHE A 319 -4.63 13.61 -5.52
N GLY A 320 -4.63 14.36 -6.63
CA GLY A 320 -5.82 14.76 -7.38
C GLY A 320 -6.30 13.74 -8.41
N LYS A 321 -5.62 12.59 -8.57
CA LYS A 321 -5.92 11.57 -9.58
C LYS A 321 -6.49 10.29 -8.98
N ARG A 322 -7.21 9.53 -9.79
CA ARG A 322 -7.88 8.29 -9.41
C ARG A 322 -7.75 7.25 -10.52
N GLU A 323 -7.58 5.99 -10.12
CA GLU A 323 -7.71 4.82 -10.99
C GLU A 323 -8.92 4.00 -10.54
N THR A 324 -9.65 3.39 -11.50
CA THR A 324 -10.74 2.47 -11.21
C THR A 324 -10.47 1.09 -11.82
N VAL A 325 -11.22 0.07 -11.43
CA VAL A 325 -11.15 -1.30 -11.99
C VAL A 325 -11.47 -1.32 -13.49
N ARG A 326 -12.05 -0.25 -14.05
CA ARG A 326 -12.18 -0.10 -15.51
C ARG A 326 -10.82 -0.20 -16.19
N ARG A 327 -9.75 0.25 -15.54
CA ARG A 327 -8.37 0.10 -16.04
C ARG A 327 -8.04 -1.35 -16.38
N ASP A 328 -8.49 -2.31 -15.57
CA ASP A 328 -8.13 -3.72 -15.74
C ASP A 328 -8.87 -4.29 -16.96
N ARG A 329 -10.09 -3.82 -17.22
CA ARG A 329 -10.87 -4.16 -18.43
C ARG A 329 -10.28 -3.54 -19.69
N ILE A 330 -9.94 -2.25 -19.63
CA ILE A 330 -9.30 -1.54 -20.74
C ILE A 330 -7.96 -2.22 -21.11
N ARG A 331 -7.17 -2.62 -20.11
CA ARG A 331 -5.93 -3.38 -20.32
C ARG A 331 -6.18 -4.76 -20.93
N ALA A 332 -7.23 -5.46 -20.51
CA ALA A 332 -7.58 -6.76 -21.08
C ALA A 332 -8.00 -6.64 -22.55
N GLU A 333 -8.69 -5.56 -22.92
CA GLU A 333 -9.07 -5.24 -24.31
C GLU A 333 -7.84 -4.86 -25.17
N CYS A 334 -6.81 -4.24 -24.58
CA CYS A 334 -5.58 -3.81 -25.26
C CYS A 334 -4.49 -4.88 -25.38
N ARG A 335 -4.80 -6.19 -25.35
CA ARG A 335 -3.80 -7.23 -25.68
C ARG A 335 -3.21 -6.99 -27.09
N PRO A 336 -1.90 -7.19 -27.31
CA PRO A 336 -1.26 -6.70 -28.53
C PRO A 336 -1.75 -7.48 -29.76
N GLN A 337 -2.31 -6.75 -30.72
CA GLN A 337 -2.18 -7.10 -32.14
C GLN A 337 -0.81 -6.58 -32.63
N PRO A 338 -0.18 -7.22 -33.65
CA PRO A 338 1.15 -6.83 -34.09
C PRO A 338 1.24 -5.34 -34.43
N HIS A 339 2.33 -4.73 -33.96
CA HIS A 339 2.59 -3.30 -33.94
C HIS A 339 2.25 -2.58 -35.25
N THR A 340 1.49 -1.49 -35.14
CA THR A 340 1.65 -0.34 -36.04
C THR A 340 2.17 0.81 -35.19
N GLU A 341 3.34 1.33 -35.56
CA GLU A 341 3.93 2.56 -35.01
C GLU A 341 3.02 3.74 -35.35
N GLN A 342 2.00 3.97 -34.54
CA GLN A 342 1.27 5.24 -34.53
C GLN A 342 1.22 5.73 -33.10
N GLN A 343 1.89 6.87 -32.86
CA GLN A 343 1.64 7.66 -31.66
C GLN A 343 0.12 7.87 -31.54
N PRO A 344 -0.51 7.50 -30.41
CA PRO A 344 -1.95 7.73 -30.27
C PRO A 344 -2.18 9.23 -30.28
N GLN A 345 -2.82 9.74 -31.33
CA GLN A 345 -3.36 11.09 -31.28
C GLN A 345 -4.33 11.19 -30.10
N PRO A 346 -4.33 12.29 -29.33
CA PRO A 346 -5.26 12.47 -28.24
C PRO A 346 -6.68 12.35 -28.80
N LYS A 347 -7.41 11.30 -28.42
CA LYS A 347 -8.80 11.13 -28.84
C LYS A 347 -9.59 12.30 -28.27
N PRO A 348 -10.19 13.17 -29.10
CA PRO A 348 -10.95 14.30 -28.62
C PRO A 348 -12.12 13.80 -27.77
N PHE A 349 -12.44 14.53 -26.70
CA PHE A 349 -13.64 14.23 -25.91
C PHE A 349 -14.86 14.34 -26.83
N PRO A 350 -15.73 13.32 -26.86
CA PRO A 350 -16.90 13.35 -27.71
C PRO A 350 -17.84 14.49 -27.24
N LEU A 351 -18.16 15.40 -28.15
CA LEU A 351 -19.10 16.51 -27.91
C LEU A 351 -20.54 16.01 -27.67
N ILE A 352 -20.83 14.78 -28.09
CA ILE A 352 -22.11 14.09 -27.88
C ILE A 352 -21.82 12.79 -27.14
N LEU A 353 -22.43 12.62 -25.97
CA LEU A 353 -22.30 11.42 -25.14
C LEU A 353 -22.98 10.22 -25.81
N ASP A 354 -22.29 9.10 -25.88
CA ASP A 354 -22.88 7.81 -26.24
C ASP A 354 -23.82 7.34 -25.11
N ARG A 355 -24.93 6.68 -25.46
CA ARG A 355 -25.91 6.13 -24.49
C ARG A 355 -25.33 5.15 -23.47
N ASN A 356 -24.16 4.60 -23.77
CA ASN A 356 -23.42 3.68 -22.91
C ASN A 356 -22.27 4.37 -22.16
N GLN A 357 -22.14 5.69 -22.24
CA GLN A 357 -21.17 6.48 -21.47
C GLN A 357 -21.83 7.09 -20.24
N CYS A 358 -21.08 7.17 -19.15
CA CYS A 358 -21.56 7.76 -17.91
C CYS A 358 -21.21 9.26 -17.88
N PRO A 359 -22.22 10.16 -17.81
CA PRO A 359 -21.98 11.61 -17.77
C PRO A 359 -21.05 12.02 -16.61
N ASP A 360 -21.25 11.45 -15.42
CA ASP A 360 -20.41 11.74 -14.25
C ASP A 360 -18.96 11.32 -14.46
N CYS A 361 -18.74 10.18 -15.12
CA CYS A 361 -17.39 9.70 -15.40
C CYS A 361 -16.70 10.55 -16.47
N VAL A 362 -17.43 11.03 -17.47
CA VAL A 362 -16.88 11.91 -18.50
C VAL A 362 -16.46 13.25 -17.90
N GLY A 363 -17.23 13.78 -16.94
CA GLY A 363 -16.91 15.03 -16.23
C GLY A 363 -15.83 14.90 -15.15
N ASP A 364 -15.48 13.70 -14.69
CA ASP A 364 -14.52 13.51 -13.60
C ASP A 364 -13.06 13.62 -14.09
N GLU A 365 -12.49 14.82 -13.99
CA GLU A 365 -11.10 15.13 -14.37
C GLU A 365 -10.04 14.36 -13.56
N ARG A 366 -10.43 13.70 -12.46
CA ARG A 366 -9.51 12.87 -11.67
C ARG A 366 -9.18 11.56 -12.38
N LEU A 367 -9.98 11.14 -13.36
CA LEU A 367 -9.82 9.91 -14.14
C LEU A 367 -8.99 10.13 -15.40
N THR A 368 -8.38 9.06 -15.94
CA THR A 368 -7.70 9.13 -17.25
C THR A 368 -8.71 9.30 -18.38
N VAL A 369 -8.27 9.81 -19.54
CA VAL A 369 -9.15 10.02 -20.71
C VAL A 369 -9.84 8.72 -21.13
N GLU A 370 -9.13 7.60 -21.06
CA GLU A 370 -9.64 6.27 -21.38
C GLU A 370 -10.73 5.83 -20.40
N GLU A 371 -10.54 6.05 -19.10
CA GLU A 371 -11.54 5.72 -18.10
C GLU A 371 -12.77 6.66 -18.16
N ARG A 372 -12.57 7.94 -18.50
CA ARG A 372 -13.63 8.93 -18.68
C ARG A 372 -14.54 8.55 -19.85
N THR A 373 -13.95 8.04 -20.94
CA THR A 373 -14.67 7.70 -22.18
C THR A 373 -15.12 6.22 -22.26
N PHE A 374 -14.91 5.45 -21.18
CA PHE A 374 -15.27 4.03 -21.10
C PHE A 374 -16.75 3.78 -21.43
N LYS A 375 -17.02 2.78 -22.28
CA LYS A 375 -18.38 2.40 -22.68
C LYS A 375 -18.84 1.17 -21.91
N TYR A 376 -19.99 1.28 -21.24
CA TYR A 376 -20.60 0.19 -20.51
C TYR A 376 -21.36 -0.75 -21.45
N CYS A 377 -21.49 -2.03 -21.06
CA CYS A 377 -22.25 -3.01 -21.84
C CYS A 377 -23.78 -2.76 -21.82
N ARG A 378 -24.26 -1.88 -20.94
CA ARG A 378 -25.68 -1.52 -20.81
C ARG A 378 -25.83 0.00 -20.85
N PRO A 379 -26.98 0.52 -21.35
CA PRO A 379 -27.26 1.95 -21.31
C PRO A 379 -27.24 2.45 -19.88
N THR A 380 -26.60 3.58 -19.66
CA THR A 380 -26.63 4.31 -18.39
C THR A 380 -28.03 4.88 -18.21
N SER A 381 -28.83 4.29 -17.30
CA SER A 381 -30.13 4.86 -16.91
C SER A 381 -29.95 5.79 -15.71
N GLU A 382 -30.66 6.91 -15.71
CA GLU A 382 -30.56 7.99 -14.70
C GLU A 382 -30.80 7.52 -13.25
N SER A 383 -31.36 6.33 -13.03
CA SER A 383 -31.74 5.81 -11.71
C SER A 383 -30.74 4.83 -11.08
N ALA A 384 -29.58 4.56 -11.69
CA ALA A 384 -28.60 3.58 -11.19
C ALA A 384 -27.40 4.23 -10.44
N LEU A 385 -27.58 5.42 -9.87
CA LEU A 385 -26.53 6.20 -9.19
C LEU A 385 -26.11 5.66 -7.80
N SER A 386 -26.63 4.52 -7.35
CA SER A 386 -26.26 3.96 -6.05
C SER A 386 -25.73 2.53 -6.18
N GLY A 387 -24.40 2.43 -6.24
CA GLY A 387 -23.70 1.20 -5.88
C GLY A 387 -22.69 0.77 -6.94
N VAL A 388 -21.48 0.47 -6.47
CA VAL A 388 -20.34 -0.05 -7.22
C VAL A 388 -19.44 1.02 -7.85
N ALA A 389 -18.47 1.53 -7.09
CA ALA A 389 -17.05 1.56 -7.49
C ALA A 389 -16.11 2.18 -6.45
N MET A 390 -15.30 1.29 -5.84
CA MET A 390 -13.84 1.39 -5.62
C MET A 390 -13.25 2.52 -4.78
N LEU A 391 -12.77 2.10 -3.60
CA LEU A 391 -11.68 2.73 -2.88
C LEU A 391 -10.35 2.50 -3.61
N TYR A 392 -9.42 3.44 -3.44
CA TYR A 392 -7.94 3.32 -3.37
C TYR A 392 -7.25 4.49 -4.05
N GLY A 393 -7.02 5.56 -3.30
CA GLY A 393 -6.13 6.64 -3.67
C GLY A 393 -5.39 7.13 -2.42
N VAL A 394 -4.09 7.38 -2.59
CA VAL A 394 -3.18 8.11 -1.67
C VAL A 394 -2.36 7.29 -0.65
N ILE A 395 -2.68 6.02 -0.37
CA ILE A 395 -1.74 5.07 0.33
C ILE A 395 -1.21 3.98 -0.63
N THR A 396 -1.60 4.00 -1.89
CA THR A 396 -1.31 2.98 -2.92
C THR A 396 0.08 3.07 -3.58
N LEU A 397 1.07 3.66 -2.90
CA LEU A 397 2.46 3.68 -3.36
C LEU A 397 3.30 2.48 -2.88
N SER A 398 2.72 1.39 -2.36
CA SER A 398 3.55 0.42 -1.61
C SER A 398 3.60 -1.02 -2.15
N ALA A 399 2.55 -1.69 -2.63
CA ALA A 399 2.70 -3.13 -2.97
C ALA A 399 3.60 -3.40 -4.21
N GLU A 400 3.26 -2.77 -5.34
CA GLU A 400 4.01 -2.90 -6.60
C GLU A 400 5.38 -2.21 -6.50
N MET A 401 5.46 -1.07 -5.80
CA MET A 401 6.71 -0.35 -5.59
C MET A 401 7.66 -1.02 -4.59
N ILE A 402 7.15 -1.69 -3.54
CA ILE A 402 7.97 -2.55 -2.66
C ILE A 402 8.48 -3.77 -3.42
N ARG A 403 7.72 -4.25 -4.43
CA ARG A 403 8.18 -5.31 -5.35
C ARG A 403 9.46 -4.87 -6.08
N ASP A 404 9.38 -3.80 -6.88
CA ASP A 404 10.45 -3.29 -7.75
C ASP A 404 11.63 -2.59 -7.06
N CYS A 405 11.47 -2.14 -5.82
CA CYS A 405 12.51 -1.39 -5.14
C CYS A 405 13.68 -2.30 -4.73
N ARG A 406 14.73 -2.39 -5.57
CA ARG A 406 16.04 -2.96 -5.19
C ARG A 406 16.61 -2.30 -3.94
N GLU A 407 16.21 -1.07 -3.63
CA GLU A 407 16.58 -0.40 -2.38
C GLU A 407 15.81 -0.88 -1.16
N TRP A 408 14.62 -1.50 -1.27
CA TRP A 408 14.03 -2.23 -0.14
C TRP A 408 14.82 -3.52 0.14
N ARG A 409 15.39 -4.16 -0.89
CA ARG A 409 16.34 -5.29 -0.72
C ARG A 409 17.68 -4.83 -0.13
N ARG A 410 18.16 -3.62 -0.47
CA ARG A 410 19.38 -3.01 0.10
C ARG A 410 19.17 -2.32 1.45
N TRP A 411 18.04 -1.70 1.75
CA TRP A 411 17.79 -1.06 3.06
C TRP A 411 17.80 -2.10 4.21
N THR A 412 17.62 -3.39 3.89
CA THR A 412 17.86 -4.52 4.80
C THR A 412 19.21 -5.23 4.62
N ARG A 413 20.13 -4.70 3.82
CA ARG A 413 21.51 -5.22 3.60
C ARG A 413 22.62 -4.15 3.61
N SER A 414 22.30 -2.85 3.58
CA SER A 414 23.27 -1.78 3.35
C SER A 414 23.54 -0.97 4.61
N GLU A 415 24.17 -1.64 5.58
CA GLU A 415 25.17 -1.09 6.50
C GLU A 415 26.21 -2.21 6.79
N ILE A 416 26.79 -2.80 5.73
CA ILE A 416 27.88 -3.79 5.85
C ILE A 416 29.21 -3.27 5.26
N MET A 417 29.25 -2.03 4.76
CA MET A 417 30.53 -1.38 4.41
C MET A 417 30.53 0.07 4.88
N CYS A 418 30.73 0.24 6.19
CA CYS A 418 31.68 1.18 6.80
C CYS A 418 32.06 0.59 8.15
#